data_AF-A0A947SHN9-F1
#
_entry.id   AF-A0A947SHN9-F1
#
_cell.length_a   1.000
_cell.length_b   1.000
_cell.length_c   1.000
_cell.angle_alpha   90.00
_cell.angle_beta   90.00
_cell.angle_gamma   90.00
#
_symmetry.space_group_name_H-M   'P 1'
#
loop_
_entity.id
_entity.type
_entity.pdbx_description
1 polymer ?
#
loop_
_entity_poly.entity_id
_entity_poly.type
_entity_poly.pdbx_seq_one_letter_code
_entity_poly.pdbx_strand_id
1 'polypeptide(L)'
;MTSDALAATGDRKLDTAALRHSRVAAVILIILAVITALIFAQADGDAVFRLSRPNDPWALPDLVVPAGPFTWIAAAVLAFLGVRQWLSKTGKGTALSLAIGFALVIAAFLVWATAGKAFSLTGMLQATMVRAVPIAMGGLAGVLCERVAVVNIGIEGILLAGAFTGALVGSLAGGWIGLVAAILVGGLFGFFLAAMVVTYRVDQIIAGVVINLFVLGLTSYVSSQVFSEFRFLNNAPVFRSIDIPLLSDIPVIGPVLFQQNIFVYGALIMVAVATYYLFHTKHGLQARAVGEHPQAADTLGINVYTVRYVHVTIGGMVAGFGGAF
;
A
#
# COMPACT_ATOMS: atom_id res chain seq x y z
N MET A 1 6.80 28.35 39.10
CA MET A 1 6.57 26.89 39.14
C MET A 1 7.91 26.21 39.05
N THR A 2 8.27 25.40 40.04
CA THR A 2 9.57 24.70 40.10
C THR A 2 9.66 23.61 39.02
N SER A 3 10.87 23.33 38.53
CA SER A 3 11.18 22.28 37.53
C SER A 3 10.49 20.94 37.84
N ASP A 4 10.42 20.57 39.11
CA ASP A 4 9.82 19.31 39.57
C ASP A 4 8.30 19.28 39.42
N ALA A 5 7.61 20.42 39.56
CA ALA A 5 6.17 20.51 39.35
C ALA A 5 5.81 20.36 37.87
N LEU A 6 6.64 20.90 36.96
CA LEU A 6 6.49 20.73 35.51
C LEU A 6 6.78 19.28 35.08
N ALA A 7 7.85 18.67 35.60
CA ALA A 7 8.18 17.27 35.36
C ALA A 7 7.08 16.31 35.85
N ALA A 8 6.57 16.51 37.08
CA ALA A 8 5.48 15.71 37.62
C ALA A 8 4.16 15.85 36.85
N THR A 9 3.86 17.03 36.31
CA THR A 9 2.69 17.22 35.43
C THR A 9 2.87 16.60 34.03
N GLY A 10 4.11 16.55 33.52
CA GLY A 10 4.46 15.87 32.27
C GLY A 10 4.29 14.35 32.38
N ASP A 11 4.86 13.74 33.42
CA ASP A 11 4.75 12.29 33.65
C ASP A 11 3.30 11.84 33.91
N ARG A 12 2.52 12.60 34.69
CA ARG A 12 1.09 12.29 34.90
C ARG A 12 0.28 12.33 33.61
N LYS A 13 0.56 13.28 32.70
CA LYS A 13 -0.13 13.38 31.41
C LYS A 13 0.24 12.22 30.48
N LEU A 14 1.52 11.85 30.43
CA LEU A 14 2.00 10.70 29.65
C LEU A 14 1.37 9.38 30.12
N ASP A 15 1.27 9.16 31.43
CA ASP A 15 0.60 7.99 32.01
C ASP A 15 -0.89 7.92 31.64
N THR A 16 -1.60 9.05 31.68
CA THR A 16 -3.04 9.08 31.30
C THR A 16 -3.29 8.81 29.81
N ALA A 17 -2.39 9.27 28.93
CA ALA A 17 -2.50 9.03 27.49
C ALA A 17 -2.23 7.56 27.13
N ALA A 18 -1.18 6.98 27.72
CA ALA A 18 -0.85 5.56 27.53
C ALA A 18 -1.98 4.65 28.04
N LEU A 19 -2.59 5.00 29.18
CA LEU A 19 -3.76 4.29 29.73
C LEU A 19 -5.00 4.43 28.82
N ARG A 20 -5.25 5.61 28.25
CA ARG A 20 -6.35 5.81 27.30
C ARG A 20 -6.17 4.96 26.04
N HIS A 21 -4.98 4.96 25.44
CA HIS A 21 -4.68 4.11 24.28
C HIS A 21 -4.85 2.63 24.59
N SER A 22 -4.40 2.19 25.77
CA SER A 22 -4.60 0.83 26.24
C SER A 22 -6.09 0.45 26.35
N ARG A 23 -6.93 1.33 26.91
CA ARG A 23 -8.38 1.08 27.03
C ARG A 23 -9.07 1.04 25.67
N VAL A 24 -8.70 1.93 24.74
CA VAL A 24 -9.23 1.90 23.37
C VAL A 24 -8.84 0.60 22.66
N ALA A 25 -7.57 0.18 22.75
CA ALA A 25 -7.10 -1.08 22.20
C ALA A 25 -7.84 -2.29 22.78
N ALA A 26 -8.09 -2.28 24.09
CA ALA A 26 -8.86 -3.31 24.77
C ALA A 26 -10.30 -3.42 24.22
N VAL A 27 -11.00 -2.29 24.05
CA VAL A 27 -12.35 -2.25 23.47
C VAL A 27 -12.34 -2.81 22.06
N ILE A 28 -11.37 -2.42 21.23
CA ILE A 28 -11.23 -2.93 19.87
C ILE A 28 -11.07 -4.46 19.89
N LEU A 29 -10.18 -5.00 20.72
CA LEU A 29 -9.95 -6.44 20.82
C LEU A 29 -11.19 -7.20 21.30
N ILE A 30 -11.94 -6.65 22.26
CA ILE A 30 -13.20 -7.26 22.74
C ILE A 30 -14.26 -7.24 21.64
N ILE A 31 -14.41 -6.14 20.91
CA ILE A 31 -15.34 -6.07 19.77
C ILE A 31 -14.96 -7.11 18.72
N LEU A 32 -13.67 -7.20 18.37
CA LEU A 32 -13.17 -8.19 17.43
C LEU A 32 -13.40 -9.63 17.93
N ALA A 33 -13.25 -9.88 19.23
CA ALA A 33 -13.56 -11.18 19.83
C ALA A 33 -15.04 -11.55 19.67
N VAL A 34 -15.94 -10.60 19.96
CA VAL A 34 -17.40 -10.79 19.82
C VAL A 34 -17.77 -11.03 18.37
N ILE A 35 -17.23 -10.24 17.43
CA ILE A 35 -17.44 -10.43 15.99
C ILE A 35 -16.96 -11.83 15.56
N THR A 36 -15.77 -12.23 16.01
CA THR A 36 -15.19 -13.54 15.69
C THR A 36 -16.07 -14.67 16.24
N ALA A 37 -16.56 -14.56 17.47
CA ALA A 37 -17.45 -15.56 18.08
C ALA A 37 -18.81 -15.65 17.39
N LEU A 38 -19.43 -14.50 17.09
CA LEU A 38 -20.80 -14.48 16.56
C LEU A 38 -20.86 -14.79 15.06
N ILE A 39 -19.88 -14.33 14.29
CA ILE A 39 -19.88 -14.45 12.82
C ILE A 39 -19.04 -15.65 12.38
N PHE A 40 -17.80 -15.77 12.87
CA PHE A 40 -16.85 -16.76 12.34
C PHE A 40 -16.98 -18.13 13.00
N ALA A 41 -17.39 -18.17 14.28
CA ALA A 41 -17.41 -19.41 15.05
C ALA A 41 -18.60 -20.34 14.77
N GLN A 42 -19.47 -19.97 13.83
CA GLN A 42 -20.54 -20.80 13.29
C GLN A 42 -20.13 -21.58 12.03
N ALA A 43 -18.86 -21.51 11.61
CA ALA A 43 -18.39 -22.29 10.46
C ALA A 43 -18.27 -23.78 10.78
N ASP A 44 -18.93 -24.59 9.96
CA ASP A 44 -18.84 -26.05 9.98
C ASP A 44 -17.87 -26.58 8.92
N GLY A 45 -17.20 -27.69 9.27
CA GLY A 45 -16.26 -28.39 8.40
C GLY A 45 -14.79 -27.95 8.55
N ASP A 46 -13.94 -28.56 7.74
CA ASP A 46 -12.51 -28.30 7.74
C ASP A 46 -12.15 -27.24 6.69
N ALA A 47 -11.28 -26.31 7.05
CA ALA A 47 -10.66 -25.37 6.14
C ALA A 47 -9.33 -25.94 5.64
N VAL A 48 -9.21 -26.18 4.33
CA VAL A 48 -8.01 -26.77 3.73
C VAL A 48 -7.20 -25.70 2.99
N PHE A 49 -6.01 -25.39 3.50
CA PHE A 49 -5.07 -24.46 2.88
C PHE A 49 -3.96 -25.19 2.14
N ARG A 50 -3.97 -25.12 0.81
CA ARG A 50 -2.92 -25.71 -0.03
C ARG A 50 -1.67 -24.84 -0.01
N LEU A 51 -0.56 -25.44 0.42
CA LEU A 51 0.73 -24.76 0.59
C LEU A 51 1.67 -24.95 -0.60
N SER A 52 1.46 -25.95 -1.44
CA SER A 52 2.23 -26.16 -2.67
C SER A 52 1.33 -26.13 -3.90
N ARG A 53 1.92 -25.74 -5.04
CA ARG A 53 1.30 -25.83 -6.36
C ARG A 53 1.57 -27.19 -6.99
N PRO A 54 0.78 -27.60 -8.00
CA PRO A 54 0.99 -28.88 -8.70
C PRO A 54 2.39 -29.05 -9.31
N ASN A 55 3.06 -27.95 -9.64
CA ASN A 55 4.37 -27.94 -10.31
C ASN A 55 5.53 -27.58 -9.37
N ASP A 56 5.30 -27.46 -8.05
CA ASP A 56 6.37 -27.11 -7.12
C ASP A 56 7.35 -28.29 -6.97
N PRO A 57 8.68 -28.05 -6.94
CA PRO A 57 9.68 -29.10 -6.77
C PRO A 57 9.51 -29.88 -5.46
N TRP A 58 9.00 -29.20 -4.43
CA TRP A 58 8.73 -29.77 -3.12
C TRP A 58 7.27 -29.53 -2.72
N ALA A 59 6.49 -30.61 -2.72
CA ALA A 59 5.10 -30.57 -2.28
C ALA A 59 5.03 -30.54 -0.75
N LEU A 60 4.36 -29.52 -0.21
CA LEU A 60 4.04 -29.43 1.22
C LEU A 60 2.66 -30.03 1.46
N PRO A 61 2.45 -30.74 2.59
CA PRO A 61 1.13 -31.23 2.95
C PRO A 61 0.15 -30.06 3.14
N ASP A 62 -1.10 -30.28 2.77
CA ASP A 62 -2.16 -29.30 2.98
C ASP A 62 -2.35 -29.01 4.47
N LEU A 63 -2.48 -27.74 4.81
CA LEU A 63 -2.78 -27.32 6.17
C LEU A 63 -4.30 -27.40 6.39
N VAL A 64 -4.73 -28.43 7.11
CA VAL A 64 -6.13 -28.65 7.47
C VAL A 64 -6.40 -28.06 8.85
N VAL A 65 -7.35 -27.12 8.92
CA VAL A 65 -7.74 -26.45 10.15
C VAL A 65 -9.23 -26.66 10.41
N PRO A 66 -9.62 -27.30 11.52
CA PRO A 66 -11.03 -27.42 11.91
C PRO A 66 -11.63 -26.04 12.16
N ALA A 67 -12.61 -25.62 11.35
CA ALA A 67 -13.02 -24.22 11.29
C ALA A 67 -13.68 -23.74 12.59
N GLY A 68 -14.66 -24.49 13.10
CA GLY A 68 -15.35 -24.19 14.35
C GLY A 68 -14.41 -24.09 15.57
N PRO A 69 -13.64 -25.15 15.90
CA PRO A 69 -12.73 -25.10 17.04
C PRO A 69 -11.69 -23.98 16.96
N PHE A 70 -11.10 -23.75 15.78
CA PHE A 70 -10.08 -22.71 15.61
C PHE A 70 -10.65 -21.31 15.83
N THR A 71 -11.81 -21.00 15.26
CA THR A 71 -12.46 -19.68 15.36
C THR A 71 -12.96 -19.40 16.78
N TRP A 72 -13.46 -20.40 17.51
CA TRP A 72 -13.77 -20.28 18.94
C TRP A 72 -12.54 -19.99 19.79
N ILE A 73 -11.44 -20.71 19.55
CA ILE A 73 -10.17 -20.47 20.25
C ILE A 73 -9.66 -19.06 19.93
N ALA A 74 -9.69 -18.63 18.67
CA ALA A 74 -9.29 -17.29 18.27
C ALA A 74 -10.13 -16.21 18.98
N ALA A 75 -11.45 -16.38 19.07
CA ALA A 75 -12.32 -15.47 19.80
C ALA A 75 -11.98 -15.42 21.30
N ALA A 76 -11.72 -16.57 21.93
CA ALA A 76 -11.32 -16.64 23.34
C ALA A 76 -9.98 -15.93 23.60
N VAL A 77 -8.99 -16.12 22.73
CA VAL A 77 -7.69 -15.45 22.84
C VAL A 77 -7.82 -13.93 22.64
N LEU A 78 -8.65 -13.49 21.68
CA LEU A 78 -8.94 -12.06 21.47
C LEU A 78 -9.61 -11.43 22.70
N ALA A 79 -10.60 -12.12 23.28
CA ALA A 79 -11.26 -11.67 24.51
C ALA A 79 -10.26 -11.58 25.66
N PHE A 80 -9.40 -12.59 25.82
CA PHE A 80 -8.34 -12.59 26.84
C PHE A 80 -7.37 -11.41 26.65
N LEU A 81 -6.88 -11.19 25.42
CA LEU A 81 -5.98 -10.06 25.13
C LEU A 81 -6.67 -8.72 25.41
N GLY A 82 -7.95 -8.58 25.05
CA GLY A 82 -8.75 -7.39 25.33
C GLY A 82 -8.91 -7.13 26.82
N VAL A 83 -9.30 -8.15 27.61
CA VAL A 83 -9.46 -8.04 29.07
C VAL A 83 -8.11 -7.76 29.75
N ARG A 84 -7.04 -8.46 29.35
CA ARG A 84 -5.67 -8.20 29.85
C ARG A 84 -5.26 -6.75 29.60
N GLN A 85 -5.57 -6.21 28.42
CA GLN A 85 -5.23 -4.85 28.05
C GLN A 85 -6.07 -3.81 28.82
N TRP A 86 -7.34 -4.12 29.09
CA TRP A 86 -8.24 -3.30 29.92
C TRP A 86 -7.75 -3.19 31.36
N LEU A 87 -7.25 -4.30 31.92
CA LEU A 87 -6.73 -4.36 33.29
C LEU A 87 -5.29 -3.85 33.42
N SER A 88 -4.59 -3.63 32.29
CA SER A 88 -3.21 -3.17 32.32
C SER A 88 -3.10 -1.72 32.83
N LYS A 89 -2.18 -1.49 33.78
CA LYS A 89 -1.97 -0.19 34.43
C LYS A 89 -0.88 0.67 33.78
N THR A 90 -0.12 0.12 32.83
CA THR A 90 1.11 0.73 32.31
C THR A 90 1.14 0.88 30.79
N GLY A 91 0.08 0.44 30.06
CA GLY A 91 0.01 0.51 28.59
C GLY A 91 1.10 -0.28 27.84
N LYS A 92 2.01 -0.96 28.56
CA LYS A 92 3.10 -1.75 28.00
C LYS A 92 2.51 -2.98 27.28
N GLY A 93 2.98 -3.22 26.06
CA GLY A 93 2.52 -4.34 25.23
C GLY A 93 1.23 -4.11 24.45
N THR A 94 0.65 -2.89 24.47
CA THR A 94 -0.56 -2.57 23.70
C THR A 94 -0.38 -2.87 22.20
N ALA A 95 0.75 -2.44 21.62
CA ALA A 95 1.05 -2.65 20.21
C ALA A 95 1.16 -4.15 19.88
N LEU A 96 1.81 -4.93 20.73
CA LEU A 96 1.95 -6.38 20.54
C LEU A 96 0.59 -7.09 20.63
N SER A 97 -0.26 -6.74 21.61
CA SER A 97 -1.60 -7.32 21.70
C SER A 97 -2.49 -6.97 20.51
N LEU A 98 -2.37 -5.75 19.98
CA LEU A 98 -3.08 -5.37 18.77
C LEU A 98 -2.56 -6.14 17.56
N ALA A 99 -1.24 -6.25 17.39
CA ALA A 99 -0.65 -7.00 16.28
C ALA A 99 -1.08 -8.47 16.28
N ILE A 100 -0.97 -9.14 17.44
CA ILE A 100 -1.43 -10.53 17.61
C ILE A 100 -2.94 -10.64 17.38
N GLY A 101 -3.72 -9.70 17.92
CA GLY A 101 -5.17 -9.69 17.76
C GLY A 101 -5.59 -9.54 16.30
N PHE A 102 -5.02 -8.59 15.56
CA PHE A 102 -5.30 -8.44 14.13
C PHE A 102 -4.89 -9.68 13.33
N ALA A 103 -3.72 -10.27 13.62
CA ALA A 103 -3.28 -11.50 12.96
C ALA A 103 -4.27 -12.66 13.23
N LEU A 104 -4.76 -12.80 14.46
CA LEU A 104 -5.75 -13.83 14.82
C LEU A 104 -7.10 -13.60 14.14
N VAL A 105 -7.57 -12.36 14.05
CA VAL A 105 -8.83 -12.05 13.34
C VAL A 105 -8.69 -12.38 11.86
N ILE A 106 -7.57 -12.02 11.22
CA ILE A 106 -7.32 -12.35 9.82
C ILE A 106 -7.29 -13.88 9.63
N ALA A 107 -6.59 -14.60 10.50
CA ALA A 107 -6.55 -16.06 10.44
C ALA A 107 -7.95 -16.68 10.64
N ALA A 108 -8.72 -16.21 11.63
CA ALA A 108 -10.08 -16.67 11.89
C ALA A 108 -11.02 -16.38 10.71
N PHE A 109 -10.90 -15.20 10.09
CA PHE A 109 -11.63 -14.84 8.89
C PHE A 109 -11.27 -15.77 7.71
N LEU A 110 -9.99 -16.06 7.49
CA LEU A 110 -9.56 -16.94 6.41
C LEU A 110 -10.05 -18.38 6.61
N VAL A 111 -9.99 -18.88 7.85
CA VAL A 111 -10.49 -20.21 8.22
C VAL A 111 -12.00 -20.29 8.01
N TRP A 112 -12.75 -19.30 8.49
CA TRP A 112 -14.19 -19.22 8.27
C TRP A 112 -14.56 -19.13 6.79
N ALA A 113 -13.87 -18.28 6.01
CA ALA A 113 -14.15 -18.09 4.59
C ALA A 113 -13.84 -19.35 3.75
N THR A 114 -12.94 -20.21 4.25
CA THR A 114 -12.50 -21.46 3.60
C THR A 114 -13.19 -22.71 4.19
N ALA A 115 -14.09 -22.55 5.16
CA ALA A 115 -14.74 -23.68 5.82
C ALA A 115 -15.48 -24.58 4.80
N GLY A 116 -15.21 -25.89 4.86
CA GLY A 116 -15.78 -26.89 3.95
C GLY A 116 -15.23 -26.84 2.53
N LYS A 117 -14.15 -26.08 2.28
CA LYS A 117 -13.54 -25.89 0.96
C LYS A 117 -12.01 -26.00 1.04
N ALA A 118 -11.39 -26.12 -0.12
CA ALA A 118 -9.94 -26.03 -0.26
C ALA A 118 -9.54 -24.79 -1.06
N PHE A 119 -8.50 -24.11 -0.59
CA PHE A 119 -8.03 -22.87 -1.18
C PHE A 119 -6.50 -22.80 -1.23
N SER A 120 -5.94 -22.20 -2.29
CA SER A 120 -4.48 -22.05 -2.43
C SER A 120 -3.98 -20.84 -1.66
N LEU A 121 -3.36 -21.09 -0.50
CA LEU A 121 -2.77 -20.02 0.31
C LEU A 121 -1.62 -19.35 -0.43
N THR A 122 -0.80 -20.14 -1.14
CA THR A 122 0.31 -19.59 -1.94
C THR A 122 -0.14 -18.74 -3.10
N GLY A 123 -1.18 -19.17 -3.83
CA GLY A 123 -1.77 -18.37 -4.90
C GLY A 123 -2.36 -17.06 -4.39
N MET A 124 -2.98 -17.07 -3.20
CA MET A 124 -3.48 -15.86 -2.56
C MET A 124 -2.38 -14.89 -2.18
N LEU A 125 -1.34 -15.36 -1.49
CA LEU A 125 -0.22 -14.52 -1.09
C LEU A 125 0.48 -13.91 -2.32
N GLN A 126 0.64 -14.69 -3.39
CA GLN A 126 1.17 -14.18 -4.65
C GLN A 126 0.25 -13.10 -5.26
N ALA A 127 -1.07 -13.35 -5.33
CA ALA A 127 -2.03 -12.39 -5.84
C ALA A 127 -2.08 -11.11 -4.99
N THR A 128 -1.92 -11.22 -3.66
CA THR A 128 -1.82 -10.08 -2.75
C THR A 128 -0.59 -9.24 -3.07
N MET A 129 0.58 -9.84 -3.27
CA MET A 129 1.79 -9.12 -3.66
C MET A 129 1.60 -8.35 -4.97
N VAL A 130 1.02 -9.00 -5.97
CA VAL A 130 0.76 -8.42 -7.29
C VAL A 130 -0.23 -7.25 -7.21
N ARG A 131 -1.36 -7.42 -6.49
CA ARG A 131 -2.39 -6.37 -6.34
C ARG A 131 -1.98 -5.23 -5.43
N ALA A 132 -0.99 -5.44 -4.55
CA ALA A 132 -0.46 -4.38 -3.70
C ALA A 132 0.36 -3.34 -4.49
N VAL A 133 0.85 -3.68 -5.68
CA VAL A 133 1.77 -2.83 -6.45
C VAL A 133 1.18 -1.44 -6.77
N PRO A 134 0.00 -1.29 -7.40
CA PRO A 134 -0.52 0.04 -7.74
C PRO A 134 -0.74 0.91 -6.50
N ILE A 135 -1.19 0.30 -5.40
CA ILE A 135 -1.42 0.97 -4.12
C ILE A 135 -0.09 1.44 -3.52
N ALA A 136 0.93 0.58 -3.50
CA ALA A 136 2.26 0.93 -3.01
C ALA A 136 2.90 2.04 -3.85
N MET A 137 2.75 1.98 -5.17
CA MET A 137 3.23 3.02 -6.09
C MET A 137 2.50 4.35 -5.90
N GLY A 138 1.18 4.33 -5.70
CA GLY A 138 0.41 5.53 -5.35
C GLY A 138 0.86 6.13 -4.01
N GLY A 139 1.07 5.30 -2.99
CA GLY A 139 1.62 5.74 -1.70
C GLY A 139 3.01 6.35 -1.84
N LEU A 140 3.89 5.72 -2.63
CA LEU A 140 5.25 6.23 -2.87
C LEU A 140 5.24 7.56 -3.62
N ALA A 141 4.36 7.71 -4.63
CA ALA A 141 4.15 8.97 -5.34
C ALA A 141 3.72 10.08 -4.37
N GLY A 142 2.79 9.77 -3.45
CA GLY A 142 2.38 10.69 -2.38
C GLY A 142 3.56 11.11 -1.48
N VAL A 143 4.34 10.14 -0.98
CA VAL A 143 5.52 10.42 -0.15
C VAL A 143 6.51 11.34 -0.86
N LEU A 144 6.79 11.11 -2.15
CA LEU A 144 7.73 11.96 -2.90
C LEU A 144 7.22 13.41 -3.04
N CYS A 145 5.92 13.61 -3.24
CA CYS A 145 5.31 14.95 -3.35
C CYS A 145 5.24 15.66 -1.99
N GLU A 146 4.77 14.96 -0.95
CA GLU A 146 4.56 15.55 0.37
C GLU A 146 5.87 15.99 1.03
N ARG A 147 6.98 15.33 0.70
CA ARG A 147 8.32 15.71 1.20
C ARG A 147 8.75 17.10 0.77
N VAL A 148 8.16 17.67 -0.28
CA VAL A 148 8.42 19.04 -0.76
C VAL A 148 7.23 19.99 -0.51
N ALA A 149 6.31 19.61 0.38
CA ALA A 149 5.09 20.33 0.74
C ALA A 149 4.11 20.57 -0.43
N VAL A 150 3.97 19.57 -1.30
CA VAL A 150 2.90 19.52 -2.32
C VAL A 150 2.10 18.24 -2.14
N VAL A 151 0.81 18.33 -1.85
CA VAL A 151 -0.06 17.15 -1.70
C VAL A 151 -0.64 16.79 -3.06
N ASN A 152 -0.34 15.59 -3.54
CA ASN A 152 -0.84 15.12 -4.83
C ASN A 152 -2.19 14.42 -4.68
N ILE A 153 -3.28 15.20 -4.75
CA ILE A 153 -4.66 14.67 -4.73
C ILE A 153 -5.04 14.02 -6.07
N GLY A 154 -4.30 14.31 -7.13
CA GLY A 154 -4.51 13.78 -8.48
C GLY A 154 -3.98 12.36 -8.72
N ILE A 155 -3.44 11.65 -7.71
CA ILE A 155 -2.76 10.36 -7.88
C ILE A 155 -3.66 9.31 -8.53
N GLU A 156 -4.95 9.26 -8.16
CA GLU A 156 -5.91 8.31 -8.72
C GLU A 156 -6.10 8.52 -10.23
N GLY A 157 -6.24 9.77 -10.66
CA GLY A 157 -6.27 10.15 -12.07
C GLY A 157 -4.95 9.83 -12.78
N ILE A 158 -3.81 10.03 -12.12
CA ILE A 158 -2.50 9.69 -12.72
C ILE A 158 -2.35 8.17 -12.92
N LEU A 159 -2.78 7.36 -11.94
CA LEU A 159 -2.82 5.90 -12.06
C LEU A 159 -3.73 5.49 -13.23
N LEU A 160 -4.92 6.09 -13.33
CA LEU A 160 -5.86 5.82 -14.43
C LEU A 160 -5.31 6.24 -15.80
N ALA A 161 -4.61 7.38 -15.88
CA ALA A 161 -3.96 7.85 -17.10
C ALA A 161 -2.82 6.90 -17.52
N GLY A 162 -2.06 6.40 -16.54
CA GLY A 162 -1.03 5.38 -16.74
C GLY A 162 -1.61 4.08 -17.28
N ALA A 163 -2.70 3.57 -16.67
CA ALA A 163 -3.39 2.36 -17.10
C ALA A 163 -3.90 2.47 -18.53
N PHE A 164 -4.62 3.57 -18.82
CA PHE A 164 -5.14 3.83 -20.15
C PHE A 164 -4.04 3.94 -21.20
N THR A 165 -2.99 4.71 -20.92
CA THR A 165 -1.87 4.91 -21.85
C THR A 165 -1.08 3.62 -22.06
N GLY A 166 -0.81 2.89 -20.98
CA GLY A 166 -0.12 1.60 -21.01
C GLY A 166 -0.87 0.57 -21.84
N ALA A 167 -2.18 0.49 -21.69
CA ALA A 167 -3.04 -0.38 -22.49
C ALA A 167 -3.05 0.03 -23.97
N LEU A 168 -3.29 1.32 -24.26
CA LEU A 168 -3.38 1.82 -25.63
C LEU A 168 -2.07 1.67 -26.39
N VAL A 169 -0.98 2.22 -25.85
CA VAL A 169 0.33 2.21 -26.50
C VAL A 169 0.93 0.80 -26.47
N GLY A 170 0.70 0.03 -25.40
CA GLY A 170 1.11 -1.36 -25.30
C GLY A 170 0.47 -2.25 -26.35
N SER A 171 -0.80 -2.00 -26.70
CA SER A 171 -1.50 -2.72 -27.76
C SER A 171 -0.97 -2.39 -29.16
N LEU A 172 -0.50 -1.16 -29.37
CA LEU A 172 -0.01 -0.69 -30.67
C LEU A 172 1.46 -1.02 -30.92
N ALA A 173 2.30 -0.85 -29.91
CA ALA A 173 3.76 -0.83 -30.04
C ALA A 173 4.48 -1.85 -29.14
N GLY A 174 3.73 -2.58 -28.30
CA GLY A 174 4.26 -3.60 -27.40
C GLY A 174 4.39 -3.12 -25.95
N GLY A 175 4.32 -4.07 -25.00
CA GLY A 175 4.19 -3.78 -23.56
C GLY A 175 5.29 -2.89 -22.98
N TRP A 176 6.54 -3.01 -23.43
CA TRP A 176 7.63 -2.16 -22.97
C TRP A 176 7.46 -0.69 -23.37
N ILE A 177 7.00 -0.43 -24.60
CA ILE A 177 6.73 0.93 -25.07
C ILE A 177 5.50 1.49 -24.36
N GLY A 178 4.48 0.65 -24.12
CA GLY A 178 3.34 0.99 -23.28
C GLY A 178 3.74 1.42 -21.86
N LEU A 179 4.64 0.66 -21.23
CA LEU A 179 5.16 0.98 -19.89
C LEU A 179 5.87 2.33 -19.86
N VAL A 180 6.79 2.58 -20.80
CA VAL A 180 7.50 3.87 -20.87
C VAL A 180 6.53 5.02 -21.13
N ALA A 181 5.56 4.84 -22.03
CA ALA A 181 4.54 5.85 -22.32
C ALA A 181 3.69 6.17 -21.08
N ALA A 182 3.28 5.15 -20.32
CA ALA A 182 2.54 5.34 -19.07
C ALA A 182 3.33 6.12 -18.01
N ILE A 183 4.62 5.83 -17.85
CA ILE A 183 5.53 6.59 -16.96
C ILE A 183 5.63 8.05 -17.40
N LEU A 184 5.80 8.31 -18.70
CA LEU A 184 5.92 9.66 -19.23
C LEU A 184 4.61 10.46 -19.10
N VAL A 185 3.46 9.84 -19.38
CA VAL A 185 2.15 10.47 -19.18
C VAL A 185 1.90 10.73 -17.70
N GLY A 186 2.28 9.81 -16.81
CA GLY A 186 2.19 10.07 -15.38
C GLY A 186 3.06 11.24 -14.94
N GLY A 187 4.29 11.32 -15.46
CA GLY A 187 5.18 12.47 -15.27
C GLY A 187 4.58 13.77 -15.80
N LEU A 188 3.93 13.74 -16.97
CA LEU A 188 3.27 14.90 -17.56
C LEU A 188 2.15 15.45 -16.66
N PHE A 189 1.30 14.58 -16.10
CA PHE A 189 0.27 15.01 -15.15
C PHE A 189 0.87 15.48 -13.81
N GLY A 190 1.94 14.85 -13.33
CA GLY A 190 2.71 15.35 -12.18
C GLY A 190 3.29 16.74 -12.44
N PHE A 191 3.82 16.97 -13.64
CA PHE A 191 4.32 18.28 -14.07
C PHE A 191 3.19 19.32 -14.15
N PHE A 192 2.01 18.96 -14.68
CA PHE A 192 0.85 19.86 -14.68
C PHE A 192 0.38 20.23 -13.28
N LEU A 193 0.32 19.25 -12.37
CA LEU A 193 0.03 19.52 -10.97
C LEU A 193 1.05 20.48 -10.36
N ALA A 194 2.34 20.23 -10.58
CA ALA A 194 3.41 21.09 -10.12
C ALA A 194 3.27 22.51 -10.69
N ALA A 195 2.92 22.64 -11.97
CA ALA A 195 2.71 23.94 -12.60
C ALA A 195 1.57 24.72 -11.95
N MET A 196 0.42 24.08 -11.76
CA MET A 196 -0.74 24.68 -11.11
C MET A 196 -0.45 25.11 -9.67
N VAL A 197 0.16 24.23 -8.88
CA VAL A 197 0.35 24.47 -7.44
C VAL A 197 1.54 25.37 -7.16
N VAL A 198 2.68 25.15 -7.83
CA VAL A 198 3.95 25.83 -7.52
C VAL A 198 4.04 27.19 -8.20
N THR A 199 3.67 27.28 -9.48
CA THR A 199 3.79 28.53 -10.26
C THR A 199 2.52 29.35 -10.19
N TYR A 200 1.37 28.73 -10.47
CA TYR A 200 0.08 29.44 -10.49
C TYR A 200 -0.57 29.57 -9.11
N ARG A 201 0.02 28.96 -8.07
CA ARG A 201 -0.47 29.01 -6.68
C ARG A 201 -1.95 28.61 -6.55
N VAL A 202 -2.40 27.70 -7.41
CA VAL A 202 -3.73 27.09 -7.33
C VAL A 202 -3.77 26.18 -6.11
N ASP A 203 -4.92 26.12 -5.45
CA ASP A 203 -5.16 25.17 -4.38
C ASP A 203 -4.96 23.73 -4.86
N GLN A 204 -4.12 22.97 -4.16
CA GLN A 204 -3.72 21.61 -4.54
C GLN A 204 -4.89 20.60 -4.52
N ILE A 205 -5.92 20.84 -3.72
CA ILE A 205 -7.14 20.02 -3.70
C ILE A 205 -7.90 20.27 -5.01
N ILE A 206 -8.11 21.53 -5.37
CA ILE A 206 -8.81 21.90 -6.61
C ILE A 206 -8.05 21.37 -7.83
N ALA A 207 -6.73 21.60 -7.90
CA ALA A 207 -5.89 21.14 -9.00
C ALA A 207 -5.92 19.59 -9.14
N GLY A 208 -5.82 18.86 -8.03
CA GLY A 208 -5.88 17.41 -8.03
C GLY A 208 -7.24 16.86 -8.45
N VAL A 209 -8.34 17.44 -7.95
CA VAL A 209 -9.71 17.06 -8.34
C VAL A 209 -9.93 17.29 -9.84
N VAL A 210 -9.44 18.42 -10.39
CA VAL A 210 -9.52 18.70 -11.83
C VAL A 210 -8.77 17.63 -12.65
N ILE A 211 -7.57 17.24 -12.24
CA ILE A 211 -6.81 16.15 -12.90
C ILE A 211 -7.61 14.84 -12.87
N ASN A 212 -8.15 14.46 -11.72
CA ASN A 212 -8.93 13.22 -11.58
C ASN A 212 -10.16 13.23 -12.50
N LEU A 213 -10.95 14.31 -12.47
CA LEU A 213 -12.15 14.43 -13.29
C LEU A 213 -11.83 14.48 -14.80
N PHE A 214 -10.77 15.19 -15.18
CA PHE A 214 -10.32 15.26 -16.57
C PHE A 214 -9.90 13.89 -17.09
N VAL A 215 -9.03 13.17 -16.36
CA VAL A 215 -8.58 11.85 -16.79
C VAL A 215 -9.73 10.86 -16.79
N LEU A 216 -10.57 10.85 -15.76
CA LEU A 216 -11.73 9.96 -15.69
C LEU A 216 -12.66 10.19 -16.89
N GLY A 217 -12.98 11.45 -17.21
CA GLY A 217 -13.81 11.80 -18.34
C GLY A 217 -13.19 11.41 -19.68
N LEU A 218 -11.91 11.72 -19.88
CA LEU A 218 -11.18 11.41 -21.11
C LEU A 218 -11.09 9.90 -21.35
N THR A 219 -10.64 9.15 -20.34
CA THR A 219 -10.46 7.70 -20.44
C THR A 219 -11.81 6.99 -20.60
N SER A 220 -12.86 7.44 -19.90
CA SER A 220 -14.22 6.89 -20.07
C SER A 220 -14.78 7.17 -21.47
N TYR A 221 -14.57 8.37 -21.99
CA TYR A 221 -14.98 8.72 -23.36
C TYR A 221 -14.27 7.82 -24.38
N VAL A 222 -12.94 7.74 -24.34
CA VAL A 222 -12.18 6.92 -25.29
C VAL A 222 -12.52 5.44 -25.15
N SER A 223 -12.70 4.94 -23.92
CA SER A 223 -13.11 3.55 -23.72
C SER A 223 -14.50 3.26 -24.28
N SER A 224 -15.44 4.20 -24.18
CA SER A 224 -16.82 4.00 -24.65
C SER A 224 -16.99 4.20 -26.15
N GLN A 225 -16.22 5.09 -26.78
CA GLN A 225 -16.35 5.42 -28.20
C GLN A 225 -15.32 4.72 -29.08
N VAL A 226 -14.07 4.60 -28.62
CA VAL A 226 -12.97 4.05 -29.43
C VAL A 226 -12.76 2.59 -29.13
N PHE A 227 -12.61 2.20 -27.86
CA PHE A 227 -12.35 0.78 -27.52
C PHE A 227 -13.56 -0.12 -27.73
N SER A 228 -14.77 0.44 -27.75
CA SER A 228 -15.98 -0.31 -28.07
C SER A 228 -15.95 -0.84 -29.51
N GLU A 229 -15.47 -0.03 -30.46
CA GLU A 229 -15.27 -0.36 -31.88
C GLU A 229 -13.93 -1.09 -32.11
N PHE A 230 -12.83 -0.56 -31.59
CA PHE A 230 -11.46 -1.06 -31.78
C PHE A 230 -10.94 -1.79 -30.53
N ARG A 231 -11.55 -2.93 -30.20
CA ARG A 231 -11.23 -3.72 -29.00
C ARG A 231 -9.76 -4.12 -28.87
N PHE A 232 -9.07 -4.28 -30.00
CA PHE A 232 -7.65 -4.65 -30.01
C PHE A 232 -6.73 -3.57 -29.42
N LEU A 233 -7.19 -2.30 -29.31
CA LEU A 233 -6.43 -1.21 -28.69
C LEU A 233 -6.42 -1.27 -27.16
N ASN A 234 -7.19 -2.18 -26.56
CA ASN A 234 -7.22 -2.43 -25.12
C ASN A 234 -6.79 -3.87 -24.80
N ASN A 235 -5.77 -4.37 -25.51
CA ASN A 235 -5.27 -5.74 -25.39
C ASN A 235 -3.73 -5.74 -25.37
N ALA A 236 -3.14 -4.99 -24.44
CA ALA A 236 -1.70 -4.90 -24.30
C ALA A 236 -1.09 -6.24 -23.83
N PRO A 237 0.13 -6.59 -24.28
CA PRO A 237 0.85 -7.75 -23.77
C PRO A 237 1.07 -7.67 -22.26
N VAL A 238 0.74 -8.74 -21.54
CA VAL A 238 0.96 -8.83 -20.09
C VAL A 238 2.39 -9.27 -19.80
N PHE A 239 3.02 -8.61 -18.83
CA PHE A 239 4.34 -9.00 -18.35
C PHE A 239 4.27 -10.29 -17.53
N ARG A 240 4.91 -11.34 -18.02
CA ARG A 240 4.99 -12.66 -17.35
C ARG A 240 5.89 -12.59 -16.11
N SER A 241 5.73 -13.57 -15.22
CA SER A 241 6.61 -13.74 -14.07
C SER A 241 8.04 -14.06 -14.51
N ILE A 242 9.00 -13.53 -13.76
CA ILE A 242 10.42 -13.84 -13.89
C ILE A 242 10.81 -14.67 -12.68
N ASP A 243 11.29 -15.88 -12.93
CA ASP A 243 11.69 -16.82 -11.90
C ASP A 243 13.18 -16.64 -11.59
N ILE A 244 13.50 -16.34 -10.33
CA ILE A 244 14.89 -16.24 -9.87
C ILE A 244 15.39 -17.64 -9.51
N PRO A 245 16.41 -18.18 -10.23
CA PRO A 245 16.89 -19.54 -10.00
C PRO A 245 17.27 -19.78 -8.54
N LEU A 246 17.06 -21.01 -8.05
CA LEU A 246 17.28 -21.46 -6.66
C LEU A 246 16.28 -20.89 -5.63
N LEU A 247 15.98 -19.59 -5.69
CA LEU A 247 15.10 -18.93 -4.73
C LEU A 247 13.61 -19.11 -5.06
N SER A 248 13.28 -19.31 -6.34
CA SER A 248 11.92 -19.62 -6.83
C SER A 248 11.36 -20.93 -6.29
N ASP A 249 12.23 -21.86 -5.90
CA ASP A 249 11.87 -23.25 -5.60
C ASP A 249 11.45 -23.43 -4.13
N ILE A 250 11.71 -22.44 -3.27
CA ILE A 250 11.35 -22.48 -1.85
C ILE A 250 9.82 -22.49 -1.73
N PRO A 251 9.19 -23.49 -1.08
CA PRO A 251 7.74 -23.56 -0.97
C PRO A 251 7.18 -22.32 -0.25
N VAL A 252 6.02 -21.83 -0.71
CA VAL A 252 5.37 -20.59 -0.23
C VAL A 252 6.18 -19.32 -0.52
N ILE A 253 7.44 -19.22 -0.11
CA ILE A 253 8.25 -17.99 -0.21
C ILE A 253 8.71 -17.73 -1.64
N GLY A 254 9.23 -18.76 -2.32
CA GLY A 254 9.65 -18.72 -3.72
C GLY A 254 8.57 -18.13 -4.61
N PRO A 255 7.36 -18.71 -4.61
CA PRO A 255 6.30 -18.20 -5.44
C PRO A 255 5.72 -16.85 -5.04
N VAL A 256 5.88 -16.43 -3.78
CA VAL A 256 5.39 -15.13 -3.27
C VAL A 256 6.37 -13.99 -3.54
N LEU A 257 7.68 -14.24 -3.49
CA LEU A 257 8.70 -13.18 -3.63
C LEU A 257 9.58 -13.31 -4.86
N PHE A 258 9.80 -14.53 -5.36
CA PHE A 258 10.84 -14.84 -6.35
C PHE A 258 10.29 -15.36 -7.70
N GLN A 259 8.96 -15.47 -7.84
CA GLN A 259 8.25 -15.75 -9.10
C GLN A 259 7.25 -14.62 -9.39
N GLN A 260 7.76 -13.42 -9.60
CA GLN A 260 6.96 -12.21 -9.74
C GLN A 260 7.23 -11.47 -11.04
N ASN A 261 6.29 -10.63 -11.46
CA ASN A 261 6.46 -9.82 -12.67
C ASN A 261 7.33 -8.57 -12.39
N ILE A 262 7.68 -7.86 -13.48
CA ILE A 262 8.51 -6.65 -13.39
C ILE A 262 7.92 -5.55 -12.50
N PHE A 263 6.60 -5.48 -12.37
CA PHE A 263 5.94 -4.45 -11.57
C PHE A 263 6.19 -4.65 -10.07
N VAL A 264 6.12 -5.90 -9.59
CA VAL A 264 6.41 -6.21 -8.18
C VAL A 264 7.88 -5.91 -7.85
N TYR A 265 8.81 -6.40 -8.67
CA TYR A 265 10.23 -6.12 -8.45
C TYR A 265 10.56 -4.62 -8.59
N GLY A 266 9.98 -3.96 -9.60
CA GLY A 266 10.13 -2.52 -9.80
C GLY A 266 9.61 -1.72 -8.61
N ALA A 267 8.45 -2.08 -8.05
CA ALA A 267 7.89 -1.44 -6.86
C ALA A 267 8.81 -1.60 -5.64
N LEU A 268 9.30 -2.81 -5.37
CA LEU A 268 10.23 -3.07 -4.27
C LEU A 268 11.53 -2.26 -4.42
N ILE A 269 12.10 -2.23 -5.62
CA ILE A 269 13.30 -1.45 -5.94
C ILE A 269 13.03 0.04 -5.75
N MET A 270 11.93 0.57 -6.29
CA MET A 270 11.61 1.99 -6.17
C MET A 270 11.36 2.42 -4.72
N VAL A 271 10.70 1.59 -3.92
CA VAL A 271 10.53 1.86 -2.48
C VAL A 271 11.88 1.90 -1.78
N ALA A 272 12.77 0.92 -2.03
CA ALA A 272 14.10 0.88 -1.44
C ALA A 272 14.95 2.09 -1.87
N VAL A 273 14.96 2.40 -3.17
CA VAL A 273 15.69 3.53 -3.76
C VAL A 273 15.17 4.85 -3.24
N ALA A 274 13.85 5.06 -3.17
CA ALA A 274 13.26 6.28 -2.64
C ALA A 274 13.55 6.47 -1.15
N THR A 275 13.51 5.38 -0.37
CA THR A 275 13.88 5.40 1.05
C THR A 275 15.35 5.80 1.22
N TYR A 276 16.26 5.16 0.47
CA TYR A 276 17.67 5.53 0.50
C TYR A 276 17.87 6.99 0.05
N TYR A 277 17.28 7.38 -1.07
CA TYR A 277 17.34 8.73 -1.63
C TYR A 277 16.90 9.80 -0.61
N LEU A 278 15.69 9.67 -0.03
CA LEU A 278 15.13 10.67 0.87
C LEU A 278 15.92 10.82 2.17
N PHE A 279 16.41 9.71 2.73
CA PHE A 279 17.00 9.70 4.06
C PHE A 279 18.53 9.76 4.07
N HIS A 280 19.20 9.29 3.01
CA HIS A 280 20.65 9.10 2.98
C HIS A 280 21.37 9.92 1.90
N THR A 281 20.69 10.79 1.15
CA THR A 281 21.33 11.65 0.13
C THR A 281 21.16 13.15 0.40
N LYS A 282 22.07 13.96 -0.16
CA LYS A 282 22.02 15.43 -0.09
C LYS A 282 20.74 15.99 -0.70
N HIS A 283 20.32 15.49 -1.86
CA HIS A 283 19.10 15.94 -2.53
C HIS A 283 17.83 15.56 -1.73
N GLY A 284 17.82 14.38 -1.10
CA GLY A 284 16.75 14.00 -0.17
C GLY A 284 16.67 14.89 1.08
N LEU A 285 17.83 15.31 1.62
CA LEU A 285 17.88 16.30 2.70
C LEU A 285 17.34 17.66 2.24
N GLN A 286 17.74 18.12 1.05
CA GLN A 286 17.23 19.37 0.47
C GLN A 286 15.71 19.31 0.26
N ALA A 287 15.19 18.20 -0.27
CA ALA A 287 13.76 18.01 -0.46
C ALA A 287 13.00 18.17 0.87
N ARG A 288 13.44 17.46 1.91
CA ARG A 288 12.85 17.56 3.26
C ARG A 288 12.95 18.98 3.84
N ALA A 289 14.09 19.64 3.69
CA ALA A 289 14.25 21.03 4.15
C ALA A 289 13.30 21.99 3.43
N VAL A 290 13.09 21.79 2.12
CA VAL A 290 12.13 22.56 1.31
C VAL A 290 10.69 22.32 1.77
N GLY A 291 10.34 21.09 2.16
CA GLY A 291 9.03 20.75 2.70
C GLY A 291 8.76 21.38 4.07
N GLU A 292 9.74 21.34 4.97
CA GLU A 292 9.60 21.82 6.35
C GLU A 292 9.69 23.35 6.47
N HIS A 293 10.69 23.98 5.83
CA HIS A 293 10.93 25.42 5.95
C HIS A 293 11.47 26.03 4.65
N PRO A 294 10.62 26.22 3.61
CA PRO A 294 11.07 26.62 2.27
C PRO A 294 11.84 27.95 2.25
N GLN A 295 11.47 28.92 3.09
CA GLN A 295 12.15 30.21 3.19
C GLN A 295 13.60 30.06 3.68
N ALA A 296 13.86 29.13 4.59
CA ALA A 296 15.21 28.90 5.12
C ALA A 296 16.07 28.18 4.07
N ALA A 297 15.49 27.22 3.36
CA ALA A 297 16.15 26.53 2.26
C ALA A 297 16.57 27.51 1.14
N ASP A 298 15.71 28.48 0.81
CA ASP A 298 16.00 29.50 -0.22
C ASP A 298 17.15 30.44 0.19
N THR A 299 17.22 30.85 1.47
CA THR A 299 18.35 31.66 1.97
C THR A 299 19.71 30.96 1.89
N LEU A 300 19.72 29.63 1.86
CA LEU A 300 20.90 28.79 1.71
C LEU A 300 21.20 28.42 0.25
N GLY A 301 20.51 29.05 -0.71
CA GLY A 301 20.75 28.90 -2.15
C GLY A 301 20.08 27.68 -2.80
N ILE A 302 19.13 27.02 -2.12
CA ILE A 302 18.36 25.92 -2.70
C ILE A 302 17.19 26.47 -3.50
N ASN A 303 17.13 26.19 -4.79
CA ASN A 303 15.97 26.56 -5.60
C ASN A 303 14.74 25.72 -5.23
N VAL A 304 13.89 26.27 -4.37
CA VAL A 304 12.66 25.64 -3.86
C VAL A 304 11.71 25.25 -5.00
N TYR A 305 11.58 26.10 -6.01
CA TYR A 305 10.70 25.87 -7.16
C TYR A 305 11.13 24.63 -7.93
N THR A 306 12.40 24.55 -8.33
CA THR A 306 12.93 23.40 -9.06
C THR A 306 12.80 22.10 -8.26
N VAL A 307 13.12 22.12 -6.96
CA VAL A 307 13.00 20.94 -6.10
C VAL A 307 11.56 20.44 -6.05
N ARG A 308 10.58 21.34 -5.91
CA ARG A 308 9.15 20.99 -5.93
C ARG A 308 8.71 20.40 -7.26
N TYR A 309 9.05 21.06 -8.37
CA TYR A 309 8.71 20.57 -9.71
C TYR A 309 9.25 19.17 -9.99
N VAL A 310 10.52 18.93 -9.66
CA VAL A 310 11.16 17.63 -9.88
C VAL A 310 10.48 16.54 -9.06
N HIS A 311 10.24 16.76 -7.76
CA HIS A 311 9.66 15.73 -6.90
C HIS A 311 8.22 15.40 -7.27
N VAL A 312 7.40 16.40 -7.61
CA VAL A 312 6.00 16.18 -8.01
C VAL A 312 5.93 15.48 -9.38
N THR A 313 6.81 15.85 -10.32
CA THR A 313 6.91 15.18 -11.62
C THR A 313 7.35 13.73 -11.48
N ILE A 314 8.39 13.45 -10.68
CA ILE A 314 8.84 12.08 -10.39
C ILE A 314 7.74 11.29 -9.67
N GLY A 315 7.03 11.91 -8.72
CA GLY A 315 5.85 11.31 -8.08
C GLY A 315 4.79 10.90 -9.12
N GLY A 316 4.54 11.77 -10.11
CA GLY A 316 3.69 11.45 -11.26
C GLY A 316 4.21 10.27 -12.09
N MET A 317 5.51 10.19 -12.36
CA MET A 317 6.13 9.06 -13.08
C MET A 317 5.99 7.73 -12.32
N VAL A 318 6.17 7.77 -11.00
CA VAL A 318 6.01 6.65 -10.07
C VAL A 318 4.54 6.16 -10.07
N ALA A 319 3.58 7.08 -10.03
CA ALA A 319 2.16 6.74 -10.20
C ALA A 319 1.86 6.21 -11.62
N GLY A 320 2.47 6.77 -12.67
CA GLY A 320 2.35 6.27 -14.04
C GLY A 320 2.84 4.83 -14.20
N PHE A 321 3.96 4.47 -13.56
CA PHE A 321 4.42 3.07 -13.47
C PHE A 321 3.41 2.18 -12.75
N GLY A 322 2.89 2.64 -11.60
CA GLY A 322 1.86 1.92 -10.84
C GLY A 322 0.55 1.74 -11.60
N GLY A 323 0.23 2.68 -12.50
CA GLY A 323 -0.94 2.62 -13.36
C GLY A 323 -0.78 1.67 -14.54
N ALA A 324 0.45 1.52 -15.06
CA ALA A 324 0.74 0.63 -16.19
C ALA A 324 0.59 -0.87 -15.88
N PHE A 325 0.48 -1.22 -14.59
CA PHE A 325 0.24 -2.57 -14.08
C PHE A 325 -1.17 -3.07 -14.44
#